data_AF-A0A1F1SJT9-F1
#
_entry.id   AF-A0A1F1SJT9-F1
#
_cell.length_a   1.000
_cell.length_b   1.000
_cell.length_c   1.000
_cell.angle_alpha   90.00
_cell.angle_beta   90.00
_cell.angle_gamma   90.00
#
_symmetry.space_group_name_H-M   'P 1'
#
loop_
_entity.id
_entity.type
_entity.pdbx_description
1 polymer ?
#
loop_
_entity_poly.entity_id
_entity_poly.type
_entity_poly.pdbx_seq_one_letter_code
_entity_poly.pdbx_strand_id
1 'polypeptide(L)'
;MRRIVGDPWFYPVLFVAGGLTFMIAGTRLQQVGMIVAGLVLAGYAVTYRWAVRVRSRPFAGAQAHVERGGVVVFWRPGCSFTRRLVTELTAQERERAYWVNIWQEPAAATFLEGLHEARDGHPHQAVPTAWLRRRDYVVATDATRARLKDTLRQHAGGDA
;
A
#
# COMPACT_ATOMS: atom_id res chain seq x y z
N MET A 1 -4.37 -5.37 -17.91
CA MET A 1 -5.35 -5.38 -16.80
C MET A 1 -4.70 -5.16 -15.42
N ARG A 2 -3.61 -5.88 -15.05
CA ARG A 2 -2.95 -5.73 -13.73
C ARG A 2 -2.51 -4.31 -13.36
N ARG A 3 -2.06 -3.50 -14.33
CA ARG A 3 -1.61 -2.12 -14.09
C ARG A 3 -2.74 -1.18 -13.62
N ILE A 4 -3.94 -1.31 -14.20
CA ILE A 4 -5.10 -0.47 -13.88
C ILE A 4 -5.67 -0.83 -12.50
N VAL A 5 -5.79 -2.12 -12.19
CA VAL A 5 -6.23 -2.60 -10.87
C VAL A 5 -5.16 -2.34 -9.79
N GLY A 6 -3.89 -2.25 -10.21
CA GLY A 6 -2.72 -1.87 -9.41
C GLY A 6 -2.70 -0.42 -8.95
N ASP A 7 -3.46 0.45 -9.61
CA ASP A 7 -3.44 1.87 -9.31
C ASP A 7 -4.28 2.19 -8.06
N PRO A 8 -3.69 2.91 -7.07
CA PRO A 8 -4.40 3.27 -5.84
C PRO A 8 -5.67 4.10 -6.07
N TRP A 9 -5.78 4.79 -7.22
CA TRP A 9 -6.92 5.63 -7.59
C TRP A 9 -8.07 4.86 -8.26
N PHE A 10 -7.82 3.65 -8.78
CA PHE A 10 -8.83 2.90 -9.53
C PHE A 10 -10.03 2.51 -8.67
N TYR A 11 -9.77 1.95 -7.49
CA TYR A 11 -10.82 1.54 -6.56
C TYR A 11 -11.72 2.69 -6.08
N PRO A 12 -11.20 3.83 -5.58
CA PRO A 12 -12.08 4.92 -5.17
C PRO A 12 -12.89 5.50 -6.33
N VAL A 13 -12.32 5.60 -7.54
CA VAL A 13 -13.08 6.05 -8.73
C VAL A 13 -14.19 5.07 -9.10
N LEU A 14 -13.91 3.76 -9.06
CA LEU A 14 -14.91 2.72 -9.33
C LEU A 14 -16.09 2.79 -8.37
N PHE A 15 -15.83 2.90 -7.07
CA PHE A 15 -16.89 2.99 -6.04
C PHE A 15 -17.70 4.29 -6.14
N VAL A 16 -17.04 5.42 -6.42
CA VAL A 16 -17.74 6.70 -6.64
C VAL A 16 -18.58 6.66 -7.91
N ALA A 17 -18.06 6.15 -9.02
CA ALA A 17 -18.81 6.04 -10.28
C ALA A 17 -20.01 5.09 -10.16
N GLY A 18 -19.84 3.95 -9.48
CA GLY A 18 -20.92 3.03 -9.16
C GLY A 18 -21.98 3.68 -8.26
N GLY A 19 -21.54 4.40 -7.22
CA GLY A 19 -22.42 5.11 -6.30
C GLY A 19 -23.24 6.21 -6.99
N LEU A 20 -22.60 7.00 -7.85
CA LEU A 20 -23.27 8.04 -8.65
C LEU A 20 -24.29 7.43 -9.61
N THR A 21 -23.96 6.33 -10.28
CA THR A 21 -24.90 5.62 -11.16
C THR A 21 -26.15 5.18 -10.39
N PHE A 22 -25.98 4.58 -9.20
CA PHE A 22 -27.08 4.19 -8.33
C PHE A 22 -27.90 5.38 -7.83
N MET A 23 -27.26 6.50 -7.48
CA MET A 23 -27.98 7.72 -7.08
C MET A 23 -28.79 8.30 -8.25
N ILE A 24 -28.21 8.41 -9.45
CA ILE A 24 -28.92 8.95 -10.64
C ILE A 24 -30.11 8.06 -10.98
N ALA A 25 -29.92 6.73 -11.01
CA ALA A 25 -31.01 5.79 -11.23
C ALA A 25 -32.09 5.86 -10.14
N GLY A 26 -31.69 5.94 -8.87
CA GLY A 26 -32.60 6.08 -7.74
C GLY A 26 -33.43 7.36 -7.79
N THR A 27 -32.82 8.49 -8.17
CA THR A 27 -33.54 9.76 -8.38
C THR A 27 -34.54 9.67 -9.54
N ARG A 28 -34.17 8.99 -10.64
CA ARG A 28 -35.05 8.78 -11.81
C ARG A 28 -36.23 7.86 -11.49
N LEU A 29 -36.01 6.83 -10.68
CA LEU A 29 -37.01 5.83 -10.30
C LEU A 29 -37.80 6.18 -9.03
N GLN A 30 -37.51 7.33 -8.39
CA GLN A 30 -38.07 7.75 -7.10
C GLN A 30 -37.87 6.72 -5.97
N GLN A 31 -36.82 5.90 -6.07
CA GLN A 31 -36.52 4.84 -5.11
C GLN A 31 -35.45 5.30 -4.12
N VAL A 32 -35.89 5.69 -2.91
CA VAL A 32 -35.00 6.12 -1.81
C VAL A 32 -33.96 5.04 -1.49
N GLY A 33 -34.32 3.76 -1.57
CA GLY A 33 -33.40 2.65 -1.31
C GLY A 33 -32.16 2.64 -2.20
N MET A 34 -32.31 2.96 -3.49
CA MET A 34 -31.18 3.06 -4.42
C MET A 34 -30.27 4.25 -4.13
N ILE A 35 -30.84 5.36 -3.68
CA ILE A 35 -30.08 6.56 -3.27
C ILE A 35 -29.24 6.23 -2.03
N VAL A 36 -29.83 5.57 -1.03
CA VAL A 36 -29.10 5.12 0.18
C VAL A 36 -28.01 4.13 -0.20
N ALA A 37 -28.30 3.15 -1.06
CA ALA A 37 -27.29 2.20 -1.55
C ALA A 37 -26.14 2.90 -2.29
N GLY A 38 -26.45 3.89 -3.14
CA GLY A 38 -25.45 4.71 -3.83
C GLY A 38 -24.55 5.50 -2.87
N LEU A 39 -25.13 6.08 -1.81
CA LEU A 39 -24.38 6.77 -0.76
C LEU A 39 -23.48 5.82 0.04
N VAL A 40 -23.96 4.62 0.38
CA VAL A 40 -23.14 3.59 1.06
C VAL A 40 -21.99 3.16 0.17
N LEU A 41 -22.24 2.92 -1.12
CA LEU A 41 -21.23 2.50 -2.08
C LEU A 41 -20.17 3.60 -2.31
N ALA A 42 -20.60 4.86 -2.46
CA ALA A 42 -19.69 6.01 -2.55
C ALA A 42 -18.91 6.20 -1.24
N GLY A 43 -19.55 6.02 -0.08
CA GLY A 43 -18.90 6.05 1.23
C GLY A 43 -17.80 4.99 1.37
N TYR A 44 -17.97 3.83 0.73
CA TYR A 44 -16.95 2.78 0.71
C TYR A 44 -15.64 3.23 0.05
N ALA A 45 -15.66 4.22 -0.85
CA ALA A 45 -14.45 4.81 -1.43
C ALA A 45 -13.52 5.42 -0.37
N VAL A 46 -14.06 5.90 0.76
CA VAL A 46 -13.28 6.43 1.89
C VAL A 46 -12.32 5.36 2.44
N THR A 47 -12.70 4.08 2.37
CA THR A 47 -11.86 2.97 2.85
C THR A 47 -10.60 2.75 2.00
N TYR A 48 -10.51 3.36 0.81
CA TYR A 48 -9.33 3.31 -0.07
C TYR A 48 -8.46 4.57 0.01
N ARG A 49 -8.89 5.61 0.73
CA ARG A 49 -8.14 6.87 0.87
C ARG A 49 -6.73 6.67 1.45
N TRP A 50 -6.50 5.62 2.23
CA TRP A 50 -5.18 5.30 2.78
C TRP A 50 -4.16 4.95 1.68
N ALA A 51 -4.57 4.28 0.60
CA ALA A 51 -3.65 3.83 -0.44
C ALA A 51 -3.09 5.02 -1.24
N VAL A 52 -3.82 6.14 -1.28
CA VAL A 52 -3.38 7.40 -1.89
C VAL A 52 -2.38 8.16 -0.99
N ARG A 53 -2.28 7.81 0.29
CA ARG A 53 -1.36 8.47 1.25
C ARG A 53 0.10 8.04 1.10
N VAL A 54 0.38 7.00 0.32
CA VAL A 54 1.72 6.48 0.05
C VAL A 54 1.93 6.46 -1.44
N ARG A 55 3.00 7.13 -1.89
CA ARG A 55 3.34 7.22 -3.31
C ARG A 55 4.31 6.11 -3.66
N SER A 56 3.87 5.17 -4.49
CA SER A 56 4.76 4.18 -5.09
C SER A 56 5.87 4.85 -5.87
N ARG A 57 7.09 4.35 -5.71
CA ARG A 57 8.27 4.73 -6.46
C ARG A 57 8.75 3.55 -7.31
N PRO A 58 9.45 3.81 -8.44
CA PRO A 58 9.94 2.74 -9.33
C PRO A 58 10.88 1.77 -8.62
N PHE A 59 10.84 0.49 -8.97
CA PHE A 59 11.71 -0.52 -8.34
C PHE A 59 13.20 -0.31 -8.65
N ALA A 60 13.54 0.25 -9.81
CA ALA A 60 14.94 0.48 -10.22
C ALA A 60 15.76 1.30 -9.19
N GLY A 61 15.12 2.22 -8.45
CA GLY A 61 15.78 3.03 -7.41
C GLY A 61 15.83 2.37 -6.03
N ALA A 62 15.16 1.23 -5.84
CA ALA A 62 15.03 0.59 -4.53
C ALA A 62 16.38 0.09 -4.01
N GLN A 63 17.16 -0.60 -4.85
CA GLN A 63 18.46 -1.14 -4.44
C GLN A 63 19.43 -0.03 -4.03
N ALA A 64 19.58 1.02 -4.86
CA ALA A 64 20.43 2.16 -4.53
C ALA A 64 19.96 2.92 -3.27
N HIS A 65 18.66 2.90 -2.97
CA HIS A 65 18.14 3.47 -1.72
C HIS A 65 18.55 2.63 -0.51
N VAL A 66 18.45 1.30 -0.61
CA VAL A 66 18.87 0.36 0.43
C VAL A 66 20.38 0.42 0.68
N GLU A 67 21.19 0.55 -0.37
CA GLU A 67 22.64 0.67 -0.27
C GLU A 67 23.07 1.95 0.46
N ARG A 68 22.36 3.06 0.24
CA ARG A 68 22.49 4.31 1.01
C ARG A 68 21.93 4.22 2.44
N GLY A 69 21.52 3.04 2.87
CA GLY A 69 21.00 2.76 4.20
C GLY A 69 19.48 2.80 4.29
N GLY A 70 18.77 3.37 3.32
CA GLY A 70 17.32 3.59 3.36
C GLY A 70 16.47 2.32 3.49
N VAL A 71 15.18 2.53 3.78
CA VAL A 71 14.21 1.44 4.01
C VAL A 71 13.24 1.36 2.84
N VAL A 72 13.22 0.21 2.15
CA VAL A 72 12.23 -0.06 1.11
C VAL A 72 11.08 -0.86 1.71
N VAL A 73 9.85 -0.47 1.41
CA VAL A 73 8.64 -1.18 1.84
C VAL A 73 7.85 -1.63 0.61
N PHE A 74 7.78 -2.94 0.41
CA PHE A 74 6.94 -3.55 -0.61
C PHE A 74 5.50 -3.62 -0.14
N TRP A 75 4.58 -3.18 -1.00
CA TRP A 75 3.17 -3.10 -0.65
C TRP A 75 2.26 -3.36 -1.85
N ARG A 76 0.96 -3.54 -1.58
CA ARG A 76 -0.10 -3.60 -2.61
C ARG A 76 -1.40 -2.95 -2.15
N PRO A 77 -2.19 -2.34 -3.05
CA PRO A 77 -3.51 -1.83 -2.70
C PRO A 77 -4.43 -3.00 -2.27
N GLY A 78 -5.31 -2.74 -1.31
CA GLY A 78 -6.25 -3.73 -0.78
C GLY A 78 -5.71 -4.65 0.34
N CYS A 79 -4.43 -4.58 0.70
CA CYS A 79 -3.88 -5.34 1.82
C CYS A 79 -4.26 -4.72 3.18
N SER A 80 -4.93 -5.47 4.06
CA SER A 80 -5.33 -5.03 5.40
C SER A 80 -4.13 -4.72 6.31
N PHE A 81 -3.08 -5.54 6.26
CA PHE A 81 -1.85 -5.33 7.03
C PHE A 81 -1.10 -4.07 6.56
N THR A 82 -1.03 -3.84 5.26
CA THR A 82 -0.44 -2.62 4.69
C THR A 82 -1.27 -1.41 5.09
N ARG A 83 -2.61 -1.50 5.00
CA ARG A 83 -3.50 -0.42 5.45
C ARG A 83 -3.20 -0.04 6.89
N ARG A 84 -3.14 -1.03 7.78
CA ARG A 84 -2.85 -0.83 9.20
C ARG A 84 -1.48 -0.17 9.41
N LEU A 85 -0.45 -0.64 8.71
CA LEU A 85 0.88 -0.02 8.75
C LEU A 85 0.83 1.46 8.33
N VAL A 86 0.24 1.76 7.16
CA VAL A 86 0.16 3.13 6.62
C VAL A 86 -0.65 4.06 7.53
N THR A 87 -1.71 3.55 8.19
CA THR A 87 -2.51 4.35 9.13
C THR A 87 -1.80 4.62 10.44
N GLU A 88 -0.93 3.72 10.88
CA GLU A 88 -0.16 3.87 12.12
C GLU A 88 1.11 4.72 11.96
N LEU A 89 1.58 4.92 10.73
CA LEU A 89 2.73 5.78 10.44
C LEU A 89 2.32 7.25 10.30
N THR A 90 3.10 8.15 10.90
CA THR A 90 3.00 9.60 10.68
C THR A 90 3.31 9.96 9.22
N ALA A 91 2.93 11.16 8.79
CA ALA A 91 3.23 11.62 7.42
C ALA A 91 4.74 11.61 7.14
N GLN A 92 5.54 12.07 8.11
CA GLN A 92 6.99 12.12 8.02
C GLN A 92 7.62 10.72 7.95
N GLU A 93 7.17 9.76 8.77
CA GLU A 93 7.65 8.38 8.70
C GLU A 93 7.30 7.72 7.35
N ARG A 94 6.13 8.02 6.78
CA ARG A 94 5.73 7.54 5.45
C ARG A 94 6.64 8.08 4.35
N GLU A 95 7.05 9.33 4.42
CA GLU A 95 7.92 9.96 3.41
C GLU A 95 9.36 9.43 3.45
N ARG A 96 9.82 8.99 4.63
CA ARG A 96 11.14 8.38 4.83
C ARG A 96 11.26 6.97 4.25
N ALA A 97 10.15 6.24 4.18
CA ALA A 97 10.13 4.91 3.57
C ALA A 97 10.02 5.00 2.04
N TYR A 98 10.78 4.16 1.34
CA TYR A 98 10.68 4.01 -0.11
C TYR A 98 9.64 2.94 -0.45
N TRP A 99 8.44 3.38 -0.86
CA TRP A 99 7.32 2.47 -1.13
C TRP A 99 7.37 1.91 -2.54
N VAL A 100 7.30 0.59 -2.70
CA VAL A 100 7.25 -0.09 -4.00
C VAL A 100 5.98 -0.91 -4.11
N ASN A 101 5.16 -0.64 -5.13
CA ASN A 101 3.93 -1.39 -5.37
C ASN A 101 4.20 -2.59 -6.29
N ILE A 102 4.07 -3.80 -5.73
CA ILE A 102 4.33 -5.04 -6.45
C ILE A 102 3.30 -5.38 -7.54
N TRP A 103 2.12 -4.74 -7.52
CA TRP A 103 1.12 -4.92 -8.59
C TRP A 103 1.43 -4.09 -9.84
N GLN A 104 2.12 -2.96 -9.68
CA GLN A 104 2.51 -2.10 -10.80
C GLN A 104 3.82 -2.58 -11.45
N GLU A 105 4.74 -3.11 -10.65
CA GLU A 105 6.08 -3.51 -11.06
C GLU A 105 6.27 -5.03 -10.92
N PRO A 106 6.15 -5.81 -12.01
CA PRO A 106 6.37 -7.26 -11.97
C PRO A 106 7.77 -7.63 -11.46
N ALA A 107 8.78 -6.83 -11.80
CA ALA A 107 10.14 -7.01 -11.31
C ALA A 107 10.24 -6.94 -9.78
N ALA A 108 9.45 -6.08 -9.14
CA ALA A 108 9.39 -6.00 -7.68
C ALA A 108 8.72 -7.24 -7.07
N ALA A 109 7.72 -7.82 -7.75
CA ALA A 109 7.07 -9.04 -7.29
C ALA A 109 8.02 -10.24 -7.36
N THR A 110 8.71 -10.43 -8.49
CA THR A 110 9.71 -11.52 -8.64
C THR A 110 10.88 -11.35 -7.68
N PHE A 111 11.36 -10.12 -7.48
CA PHE A 111 12.39 -9.85 -6.47
C PHE A 111 11.91 -10.21 -5.06
N LEU A 112 10.67 -9.86 -4.71
CA LEU A 112 10.09 -10.19 -3.40
C LEU A 112 9.93 -11.70 -3.20
N GLU A 113 9.57 -12.44 -4.26
CA GLU A 113 9.52 -13.91 -4.22
C GLU A 113 10.90 -14.49 -3.93
N GLY A 114 11.93 -14.08 -4.66
CA GLY A 114 13.29 -14.55 -4.43
C GLY A 114 13.85 -14.13 -3.07
N LEU A 115 13.50 -12.93 -2.58
CA LEU A 115 13.88 -12.46 -1.25
C LEU A 115 13.29 -13.36 -0.16
N HIS A 116 12.03 -13.75 -0.29
CA HIS A 116 11.39 -14.65 0.66
C HIS A 116 11.87 -16.09 0.53
N GLU A 117 12.05 -16.59 -0.69
CA GLU A 117 12.62 -17.92 -0.94
C GLU A 117 14.01 -18.06 -0.29
N ALA A 118 14.85 -17.02 -0.38
CA ALA A 118 16.15 -17.01 0.29
C ALA A 118 16.05 -17.02 1.83
N ARG A 119 14.93 -16.56 2.40
CA ARG A 119 14.74 -16.46 3.86
C ARG A 119 14.10 -17.71 4.46
N ASP A 120 13.03 -18.22 3.85
CA ASP A 120 12.21 -19.31 4.40
C ASP A 120 12.01 -20.49 3.44
N GLY A 121 12.69 -20.49 2.29
CA GLY A 121 12.69 -21.62 1.35
C GLY A 121 11.45 -21.73 0.47
N HIS A 122 10.52 -20.76 0.54
CA HIS A 122 9.29 -20.80 -0.24
C HIS A 122 9.04 -19.48 -0.99
N PRO A 123 8.82 -19.51 -2.32
CA PRO A 123 8.52 -18.30 -3.07
C PRO A 123 7.10 -17.81 -2.74
N HIS A 124 6.99 -16.60 -2.21
CA HIS A 124 5.70 -15.97 -1.95
C HIS A 124 5.80 -14.45 -1.95
N GLN A 125 4.66 -13.78 -2.16
CA GLN A 125 4.56 -12.31 -2.24
C GLN A 125 3.89 -11.72 -0.98
N ALA A 126 4.36 -12.10 0.21
CA ALA A 126 3.83 -11.53 1.45
C ALA A 126 4.10 -10.03 1.51
N VAL A 127 3.08 -9.25 1.89
CA VAL A 127 3.18 -7.80 2.05
C VAL A 127 2.36 -7.37 3.27
N PRO A 128 2.77 -6.31 3.99
CA PRO A 128 3.92 -5.45 3.70
C PRO A 128 5.25 -6.10 4.10
N THR A 129 6.29 -5.97 3.27
CA THR A 129 7.65 -6.44 3.59
C THR A 129 8.61 -5.27 3.60
N ALA A 130 9.37 -5.13 4.68
CA ALA A 130 10.45 -4.15 4.78
C ALA A 130 11.75 -4.79 4.32
N TRP A 131 12.47 -4.13 3.43
CA TRP A 131 13.78 -4.53 2.93
C TRP A 131 14.81 -3.46 3.25
N LEU A 132 15.89 -3.89 3.90
CA LEU A 132 17.03 -3.10 4.33
C LEU A 132 18.33 -3.80 3.95
N ARG A 133 19.45 -3.09 4.04
CA ARG A 133 20.75 -3.55 3.50
C ARG A 133 21.22 -4.92 3.99
N ARG A 134 20.88 -5.28 5.22
CA ARG A 134 21.32 -6.53 5.86
C ARG A 134 20.16 -7.41 6.36
N ARG A 135 18.92 -6.99 6.14
CA ARG A 135 17.75 -7.65 6.72
C ARG A 135 16.50 -7.32 5.94
N ASP A 136 15.64 -8.31 5.80
CA ASP A 136 14.26 -8.16 5.38
C ASP A 136 13.34 -8.82 6.41
N TYR A 137 12.11 -8.34 6.50
CA TYR A 137 11.08 -8.98 7.32
C TYR A 137 9.67 -8.55 6.91
N VAL A 138 8.72 -9.46 7.10
CA VAL A 138 7.29 -9.19 6.88
C VAL A 138 6.73 -8.38 8.05
N VAL A 139 6.08 -7.26 7.75
CA VAL A 139 5.55 -6.28 8.69
C VAL A 139 4.06 -6.54 8.97
N ALA A 140 3.75 -7.75 9.42
CA ALA A 140 2.36 -8.18 9.69
C ALA A 140 1.93 -8.01 11.16
N THR A 141 2.88 -8.12 12.09
CA THR A 141 2.63 -8.11 13.55
C THR A 141 2.84 -6.73 14.18
N ASP A 142 2.31 -6.51 15.38
CA ASP A 142 2.54 -5.27 16.12
C ASP A 142 4.03 -5.05 16.43
N ALA A 143 4.76 -6.12 16.81
CA ALA A 143 6.20 -6.05 17.08
C ALA A 143 7.03 -5.66 15.84
N THR A 144 6.70 -6.22 14.67
CA THR A 144 7.41 -5.89 13.42
C THR A 144 7.08 -4.48 12.93
N ARG A 145 5.84 -4.00 13.17
CA ARG A 145 5.48 -2.59 12.92
C ARG A 145 6.24 -1.62 13.83
N ALA A 146 6.34 -1.92 15.12
CA ALA A 146 7.12 -1.10 16.05
C ALA A 146 8.59 -1.03 15.62
N ARG A 147 9.19 -2.17 15.28
CA ARG A 147 10.57 -2.23 14.76
C ARG A 147 10.79 -1.39 13.51
N LEU A 148 9.83 -1.40 12.58
CA LEU A 148 9.89 -0.58 11.37
C LEU A 148 9.85 0.92 11.74
N LYS A 149 8.92 1.33 12.62
CA LYS A 149 8.83 2.72 13.10
C LYS A 149 10.14 3.18 13.74
N ASP A 150 10.73 2.36 14.60
CA ASP A 150 12.01 2.68 15.25
C ASP A 150 13.13 2.83 14.21
N THR A 151 13.16 1.96 13.19
CA THR A 151 14.15 2.07 12.12
C THR A 151 13.97 3.35 11.31
N LEU A 152 12.72 3.74 10.99
CA LEU A 152 12.42 4.98 10.27
C LEU A 152 12.74 6.24 11.10
N ARG A 153 12.69 6.15 12.43
CA ARG A 153 13.06 7.23 13.35
C ARG A 153 14.57 7.35 13.53
N GLN A 154 15.28 6.24 13.63
CA GLN A 154 16.74 6.23 13.75
C GLN A 154 17.41 6.85 12.53
N HIS A 155 16.90 6.56 11.33
CA HIS A 155 17.37 7.19 10.10
C HIS A 155 17.15 8.69 10.06
N ALA A 156 16.17 9.22 10.78
CA ALA A 156 15.94 10.65 10.87
C ALA A 156 16.99 11.39 11.70
N GLY A 157 17.67 10.70 12.61
CA GLY A 157 18.66 11.30 13.51
C GLY A 157 20.10 11.27 12.98
N GLY A 158 20.35 10.58 11.85
CA GLY A 158 21.69 10.47 11.24
C GLY A 158 21.99 11.52 10.16
N ASP A 159 20.97 12.30 9.75
CA ASP A 159 21.08 13.34 8.71
C ASP A 159 21.11 14.78 9.30
N ALA A 160 21.32 14.92 10.62
CA ALA A 160 21.48 16.20 11.34
C ALA A 160 22.91 16.34 11.87
#